data_AF-A0A7W0Y785-F1
#
_entry.id   AF-A0A7W0Y785-F1
#
_cell.length_a   1.000
_cell.length_b   1.000
_cell.length_c   1.000
_cell.angle_alpha   90.00
_cell.angle_beta   90.00
_cell.angle_gamma   90.00
#
_symmetry.space_group_name_H-M   'P 1'
#
loop_
_entity.id
_entity.type
_entity.pdbx_description
1 polymer ?
#
loop_
_entity_poly.entity_id
_entity_poly.type
_entity_poly.pdbx_seq_one_letter_code
_entity_poly.pdbx_strand_id
1 'polypeptide(L)'
;MIVLEILHGTAEQRIHRITPTQSVTIGRAPACAVAITDYHLSGEHAQISQVGDHHVFRDLRSTNGSAIERDGRRIPIDAAARWEIALVDGDFILLGNPAQPVRIAVRIGDDEGDDLGDRLIASRSIMDLTAAQATLESNTADALRVYKALQPLGARLEPTEVLAAVVAATFELMTRATHVAILLRSDGDKDRFALAISRERGATPGAPPKSDPVRASRAVLRRV
;
A
#
# COMPACT_ATOMS: atom_id res chain seq x y z
N MET A 1 -14.89 -4.44 9.27
CA MET A 1 -14.04 -3.26 9.63
C MET A 1 -13.74 -2.45 8.36
N ILE A 2 -13.43 -1.15 8.43
CA ILE A 2 -12.92 -0.36 7.29
C ILE A 2 -11.52 0.19 7.58
N VAL A 3 -10.64 0.16 6.57
CA VAL A 3 -9.30 0.75 6.61
C VAL A 3 -9.21 1.85 5.56
N LEU A 4 -8.70 3.00 5.98
CA LEU A 4 -8.42 4.13 5.10
C LEU A 4 -6.92 4.33 5.01
N GLU A 5 -6.38 4.38 3.79
CA GLU A 5 -4.97 4.67 3.54
C GLU A 5 -4.82 5.96 2.73
N ILE A 6 -4.20 6.98 3.32
CA ILE A 6 -3.95 8.27 2.68
C ILE A 6 -2.75 8.13 1.75
N LEU A 7 -3.02 8.09 0.45
CA LEU A 7 -2.02 7.99 -0.60
C LEU A 7 -1.42 9.36 -0.89
N HIS A 8 -2.28 10.37 -1.06
CA HIS A 8 -1.90 11.76 -1.31
C HIS A 8 -2.54 12.70 -0.28
N GLY A 9 -1.77 13.68 0.19
CA GLY A 9 -2.17 14.63 1.23
C GLY A 9 -1.14 14.76 2.35
N THR A 10 -1.32 15.78 3.17
CA THR A 10 -0.50 16.13 4.33
C THR A 10 -1.15 15.56 5.59
N ALA A 11 -0.71 14.37 6.01
CA ALA A 11 -1.21 13.72 7.21
C ALA A 11 -0.06 13.06 7.99
N GLU A 12 -0.09 13.17 9.32
CA GLU A 12 0.89 12.53 10.21
C GLU A 12 0.71 11.01 10.22
N GLN A 13 -0.54 10.56 10.31
CA GLN A 13 -0.92 9.15 10.24
C GLN A 13 -1.57 8.86 8.89
N ARG A 14 -0.99 7.92 8.14
CA ARG A 14 -1.50 7.56 6.80
C ARG A 14 -2.53 6.44 6.81
N ILE A 15 -2.55 5.59 7.83
CA ILE A 15 -3.44 4.42 7.89
C ILE A 15 -4.36 4.58 9.10
N HIS A 16 -5.67 4.55 8.85
CA HIS A 16 -6.71 4.65 9.88
C HIS A 16 -7.58 3.41 9.83
N ARG A 17 -7.71 2.72 10.95
CA ARG A 17 -8.62 1.57 11.10
C ARG A 17 -9.84 2.05 11.87
N ILE A 18 -11.02 1.86 11.28
CA ILE A 18 -12.27 2.34 11.84
C ILE A 18 -13.12 1.12 12.15
N THR A 19 -13.54 1.05 13.41
CA THR A 19 -14.46 0.03 13.88
C THR A 19 -15.89 0.38 13.51
N PRO A 20 -16.76 -0.63 13.34
CA PRO A 20 -18.08 -0.43 12.75
C PRO A 20 -19.00 0.48 13.60
N THR A 21 -18.78 0.55 14.91
CA THR A 21 -19.60 1.31 15.86
C THR A 21 -19.29 2.81 15.90
N GLN A 22 -18.31 3.30 15.13
CA GLN A 22 -17.89 4.70 15.18
C GLN A 22 -18.20 5.45 13.89
N SER A 23 -18.81 6.62 14.04
CA SER A 23 -18.79 7.62 12.99
C SER A 23 -17.45 8.35 13.02
N VAL A 24 -16.79 8.45 11.88
CA VAL A 24 -15.44 9.03 11.77
C VAL A 24 -15.48 10.26 10.89
N THR A 25 -14.94 11.36 11.41
CA THR A 25 -14.81 12.63 10.69
C THR A 25 -13.45 12.71 9.99
N ILE A 26 -13.47 13.24 8.77
CA ILE A 26 -12.30 13.48 7.94
C ILE A 26 -12.26 14.97 7.61
N GLY A 27 -11.11 15.61 7.81
CA GLY A 27 -10.98 17.03 7.50
C GLY A 27 -9.68 17.66 7.96
N ARG A 28 -9.58 18.97 7.75
CA ARG A 28 -8.39 19.76 8.08
C ARG A 28 -8.25 20.06 9.56
N ALA A 29 -9.35 20.07 10.31
CA ALA A 29 -9.33 20.36 11.73
C ALA A 29 -8.61 19.23 12.50
N PRO A 30 -7.75 19.56 13.47
CA PRO A 30 -7.05 18.54 14.28
C PRO A 30 -7.99 17.72 15.15
N ALA A 31 -9.23 18.17 15.35
CA ALA A 31 -10.28 17.44 16.05
C ALA A 31 -10.93 16.32 15.20
N CYS A 32 -10.66 16.28 13.90
CA CYS A 32 -11.13 15.18 13.05
C CYS A 32 -10.39 13.89 13.41
N ALA A 33 -11.12 12.78 13.44
CA ALA A 33 -10.52 11.47 13.66
C ALA A 33 -9.49 11.11 12.58
N VAL A 34 -9.73 11.56 11.34
CA VAL A 34 -8.75 11.53 10.25
C VAL A 34 -8.39 12.97 9.88
N ALA A 35 -7.35 13.50 10.52
CA ALA A 35 -6.86 14.86 10.28
C ALA A 35 -5.89 14.90 9.07
N ILE A 36 -6.24 15.72 8.07
CA ILE A 36 -5.45 15.91 6.83
C ILE A 36 -5.32 17.42 6.58
N THR A 37 -4.12 17.97 6.75
CA THR A 37 -3.89 19.41 6.95
C THR A 37 -3.79 20.23 5.66
N ASP A 38 -4.09 19.64 4.49
CA ASP A 38 -4.10 20.35 3.22
C ASP A 38 -5.09 21.52 3.21
N TYR A 39 -4.62 22.70 2.79
CA TYR A 39 -5.37 23.96 2.88
C TYR A 39 -6.72 23.94 2.14
N HIS A 40 -6.85 23.09 1.13
CA HIS A 40 -8.06 22.97 0.30
C HIS A 40 -9.11 22.03 0.90
N LEU A 41 -8.90 21.48 2.10
CA LEU A 41 -9.90 20.74 2.86
C LEU A 41 -10.63 21.66 3.85
N SER A 42 -11.95 21.51 3.92
CA SER A 42 -12.77 22.05 5.01
C SER A 42 -12.35 21.48 6.38
N GLY A 43 -12.64 22.24 7.44
CA GLY A 43 -12.30 21.84 8.82
C GLY A 43 -12.89 20.48 9.17
N GLU A 44 -14.19 20.33 8.97
CA GLU A 44 -14.90 19.05 8.88
C GLU A 44 -15.34 18.90 7.43
N HIS A 45 -14.70 17.99 6.69
CA HIS A 45 -14.90 17.87 5.25
C HIS A 45 -15.92 16.79 4.91
N ALA A 46 -15.77 15.64 5.54
CA ALA A 46 -16.58 14.47 5.29
C ALA A 46 -16.70 13.62 6.55
N GLN A 47 -17.63 12.69 6.50
CA GLN A 47 -17.87 11.71 7.55
C GLN A 47 -18.06 10.33 6.92
N ILE A 48 -17.54 9.31 7.59
CA ILE A 48 -17.86 7.91 7.29
C ILE A 48 -18.62 7.35 8.48
N SER A 49 -19.74 6.70 8.20
CA SER A 49 -20.56 6.02 9.21
C SER A 49 -20.98 4.65 8.70
N GLN A 50 -21.26 3.72 9.63
CA GLN A 50 -21.86 2.45 9.27
C GLN A 50 -23.39 2.56 9.27
N VAL A 51 -24.04 2.06 8.22
CA VAL A 51 -25.49 1.94 8.12
C VAL A 51 -25.82 0.48 7.75
N GLY A 52 -26.32 -0.28 8.74
CA GLY A 52 -26.48 -1.72 8.60
C GLY A 52 -25.13 -2.40 8.35
N ASP A 53 -25.02 -3.17 7.27
CA ASP A 53 -23.79 -3.90 6.91
C ASP A 53 -22.86 -3.10 5.97
N HIS A 54 -23.20 -1.84 5.68
CA HIS A 54 -22.46 -1.01 4.72
C HIS A 54 -21.83 0.21 5.39
N HIS A 55 -20.71 0.67 4.82
CA HIS A 55 -20.09 1.93 5.20
C HIS A 55 -20.56 3.01 4.21
N VAL A 56 -20.99 4.15 4.73
CA VAL A 56 -21.48 5.28 3.95
C VAL A 56 -20.50 6.43 4.13
N PHE A 57 -20.01 6.96 3.00
CA PHE A 57 -19.30 8.22 2.96
C PHE A 57 -20.31 9.35 2.77
N ARG A 58 -20.17 10.43 3.53
CA ARG A 58 -20.96 11.65 3.42
C ARG A 58 -20.05 12.86 3.35
N ASP A 59 -20.19 13.67 2.30
CA ASP A 59 -19.59 15.00 2.23
C ASP A 59 -20.39 15.97 3.12
N LEU A 60 -19.71 16.72 3.98
CA LEU A 60 -20.33 17.65 4.94
C LEU A 60 -20.53 19.05 4.31
N ARG A 61 -20.89 19.09 3.02
CA ARG A 61 -20.95 20.29 2.20
C ARG A 61 -19.63 21.03 2.21
N SER A 62 -18.57 20.29 1.93
CA SER A 62 -17.23 20.82 1.85
C SER A 62 -17.12 21.89 0.76
N THR A 63 -16.15 22.80 0.92
CA THR A 63 -15.99 23.95 0.01
C THR A 63 -15.60 23.53 -1.40
N ASN A 64 -14.74 22.52 -1.51
CA ASN A 64 -14.17 22.06 -2.78
C ASN A 64 -14.76 20.73 -3.27
N GLY A 65 -15.67 20.14 -2.48
CA GLY A 65 -16.37 18.91 -2.82
C GLY A 65 -15.55 17.64 -2.64
N SER A 66 -16.25 16.52 -2.80
CA SER A 66 -15.71 15.16 -2.74
C SER A 66 -16.14 14.35 -3.95
N ALA A 67 -15.37 13.32 -4.29
CA ALA A 67 -15.72 12.33 -5.29
C ALA A 67 -15.23 10.93 -4.88
N ILE A 68 -15.86 9.88 -5.41
CA ILE A 68 -15.34 8.52 -5.35
C ILE A 68 -14.76 8.16 -6.72
N GLU A 69 -13.62 7.49 -6.76
CA GLU A 69 -13.13 6.80 -7.94
C GLU A 69 -13.33 5.29 -7.74
N ARG A 70 -14.11 4.68 -8.64
CA ARG A 70 -14.47 3.26 -8.64
C ARG A 70 -14.36 2.73 -10.06
N ASP A 71 -13.61 1.65 -10.26
CA ASP A 71 -13.38 1.03 -11.58
C ASP A 71 -12.92 2.04 -12.65
N GLY A 72 -12.05 2.98 -12.26
CA GLY A 72 -11.54 4.05 -13.13
C GLY A 72 -12.56 5.14 -13.47
N ARG A 73 -13.75 5.14 -12.85
CA ARG A 73 -14.78 6.17 -13.03
C ARG A 73 -14.84 7.07 -11.81
N ARG A 74 -14.84 8.38 -12.05
CA ARG A 74 -15.03 9.40 -11.02
C ARG A 74 -16.52 9.71 -10.85
N ILE A 75 -17.01 9.56 -9.63
CA ILE A 75 -18.39 9.73 -9.20
C ILE A 75 -18.44 10.92 -8.24
N PRO A 76 -19.00 12.08 -8.64
CA PRO A 76 -19.10 13.24 -7.75
C PRO A 76 -20.12 13.00 -6.62
N ILE A 77 -19.81 13.49 -5.42
CA ILE A 77 -20.67 13.39 -4.24
C ILE A 77 -21.35 14.73 -3.99
N ASP A 78 -22.35 15.03 -4.82
CA ASP A 78 -23.04 16.31 -4.86
C ASP A 78 -24.54 16.18 -4.50
N ALA A 79 -25.31 17.22 -4.80
CA ALA A 79 -26.75 17.25 -4.54
C ALA A 79 -27.53 16.11 -5.20
N ALA A 80 -27.11 15.62 -6.36
CA ALA A 80 -27.78 14.51 -7.05
C ALA A 80 -27.62 13.19 -6.27
N ALA A 81 -26.45 13.00 -5.64
CA ALA A 81 -26.17 11.90 -4.73
C ALA A 81 -26.58 12.19 -3.27
N ARG A 82 -27.23 13.34 -3.00
CA ARG A 82 -27.53 13.82 -1.63
C ARG A 82 -26.30 13.88 -0.72
N TRP A 83 -25.14 14.17 -1.30
CA TRP A 83 -23.85 14.23 -0.63
C TRP A 83 -23.43 12.93 0.06
N GLU A 84 -24.00 11.78 -0.31
CA GLU A 84 -23.63 10.51 0.30
C GLU A 84 -23.56 9.35 -0.69
N ILE A 85 -22.74 8.35 -0.37
CA ILE A 85 -22.56 7.15 -1.18
C ILE A 85 -22.13 5.96 -0.31
N ALA A 86 -22.61 4.77 -0.65
CA ALA A 86 -22.11 3.54 -0.06
C ALA A 86 -20.71 3.23 -0.61
N LEU A 87 -19.76 3.08 0.31
CA LEU A 87 -18.39 2.66 0.01
C LEU A 87 -18.35 1.17 -0.29
N VAL A 88 -17.48 0.81 -1.23
CA VAL A 88 -17.16 -0.56 -1.60
C VAL A 88 -15.65 -0.77 -1.42
N ASP A 89 -15.25 -2.01 -1.14
CA ASP A 89 -13.84 -2.38 -1.10
C ASP A 89 -13.14 -2.01 -2.41
N GLY A 90 -11.97 -1.36 -2.32
CA GLY A 90 -11.21 -0.89 -3.48
C GLY A 90 -11.57 0.51 -3.98
N ASP A 91 -12.55 1.19 -3.40
CA ASP A 91 -12.84 2.59 -3.71
C ASP A 91 -11.65 3.52 -3.38
N PHE A 92 -11.52 4.61 -4.13
CA PHE A 92 -10.72 5.75 -3.70
C PHE A 92 -11.61 6.95 -3.39
N ILE A 93 -11.44 7.53 -2.21
CA ILE A 93 -12.05 8.81 -1.83
C ILE A 93 -11.13 9.93 -2.31
N LEU A 94 -11.71 10.90 -3.02
CA LEU A 94 -11.05 12.10 -3.52
C LEU A 94 -11.63 13.31 -2.80
N LEU A 95 -10.80 14.05 -2.07
CA LEU A 95 -11.22 15.22 -1.30
C LEU A 95 -10.57 16.51 -1.80
N GLY A 96 -11.37 17.56 -1.89
CA GLY A 96 -10.89 18.91 -2.14
C GLY A 96 -10.52 19.18 -3.59
N ASN A 97 -9.31 19.71 -3.83
CA ASN A 97 -8.92 20.24 -5.13
C ASN A 97 -9.10 19.20 -6.26
N PRO A 98 -9.94 19.46 -7.28
CA PRO A 98 -10.21 18.47 -8.32
C PRO A 98 -9.01 18.10 -9.19
N ALA A 99 -8.01 18.97 -9.30
CA ALA A 99 -6.79 18.76 -10.08
C ALA A 99 -5.70 18.02 -9.28
N GLN A 100 -5.68 18.21 -7.95
CA GLN A 100 -4.76 17.56 -7.03
C GLN A 100 -5.49 17.15 -5.75
N PRO A 101 -6.37 16.13 -5.83
CA PRO A 101 -7.17 15.75 -4.68
C PRO A 101 -6.30 15.03 -3.65
N VAL A 102 -6.68 15.18 -2.37
CA VAL A 102 -6.30 14.20 -1.35
C VAL A 102 -6.94 12.89 -1.75
N ARG A 103 -6.14 11.83 -1.87
CA ARG A 103 -6.58 10.51 -2.36
C ARG A 103 -6.41 9.48 -1.25
N ILE A 104 -7.52 8.85 -0.88
CA ILE A 104 -7.58 7.89 0.23
C ILE A 104 -8.09 6.56 -0.33
N ALA A 105 -7.33 5.49 -0.20
CA ALA A 105 -7.76 4.14 -0.56
C ALA A 105 -8.65 3.55 0.53
N VAL A 106 -9.73 2.88 0.13
CA VAL A 106 -10.69 2.23 1.00
C VAL A 106 -10.53 0.71 0.92
N ARG A 107 -10.40 0.07 2.08
CA ARG A 107 -10.50 -1.39 2.21
C ARG A 107 -11.57 -1.77 3.21
N ILE A 108 -12.49 -2.67 2.85
CA ILE A 108 -13.61 -3.11 3.68
C ILE A 108 -13.57 -4.64 3.82
N GLY A 109 -13.58 -5.13 5.05
CA GLY A 109 -13.59 -6.57 5.34
C GLY A 109 -13.21 -6.87 6.79
N ASP A 110 -13.26 -8.16 7.16
CA ASP A 110 -12.88 -8.65 8.48
C ASP A 110 -11.39 -9.02 8.47
N ASP A 111 -10.54 -8.05 8.81
CA ASP A 111 -9.22 -8.39 9.35
C ASP A 111 -9.43 -8.78 10.83
N GLU A 112 -9.65 -10.07 11.11
CA GLU A 112 -9.33 -10.68 12.42
C GLU A 112 -7.79 -10.75 12.65
N GLY A 113 -7.07 -9.72 12.22
CA GLY A 113 -5.61 -9.68 12.15
C GLY A 113 -5.04 -8.59 13.02
N ASP A 114 -5.27 -8.71 14.32
CA ASP A 114 -4.71 -7.84 15.35
C ASP A 114 -3.16 -7.83 15.30
N ASP A 115 -2.59 -6.67 15.66
CA ASP A 115 -1.24 -6.51 16.23
C ASP A 115 0.03 -6.38 15.33
N LEU A 116 -0.06 -5.82 14.11
CA LEU A 116 1.16 -5.53 13.29
C LEU A 116 1.37 -4.09 12.83
N GLY A 117 0.48 -3.16 13.19
CA GLY A 117 0.58 -1.75 12.79
C GLY A 117 1.93 -1.09 13.13
N ASP A 118 2.54 -1.49 14.25
CA ASP A 118 3.72 -0.82 14.78
C ASP A 118 5.06 -1.31 14.19
N ARG A 119 5.07 -2.39 13.39
CA ARG A 119 6.32 -2.99 12.87
C ARG A 119 6.48 -2.94 11.36
N LEU A 120 5.49 -2.46 10.62
CA LEU A 120 5.57 -2.33 9.16
C LEU A 120 6.01 -0.91 8.78
N ILE A 121 7.29 -0.76 8.46
CA ILE A 121 7.89 0.55 8.16
C ILE A 121 7.50 1.05 6.76
N ALA A 122 7.31 0.14 5.78
CA ALA A 122 6.88 0.49 4.42
C ALA A 122 6.33 -0.73 3.67
N SER A 123 5.29 -0.52 2.85
CA SER A 123 4.84 -1.44 1.82
C SER A 123 4.63 -0.65 0.54
N ARG A 124 5.13 -1.15 -0.60
CA ARG A 124 4.84 -0.59 -1.93
C ARG A 124 4.19 -1.66 -2.77
N SER A 125 3.00 -1.37 -3.27
CA SER A 125 2.29 -2.23 -4.21
C SER A 125 2.98 -2.19 -5.59
N ILE A 126 2.95 -3.32 -6.29
CA ILE A 126 3.43 -3.48 -7.67
C ILE A 126 2.72 -2.50 -8.63
N MET A 127 1.54 -1.97 -8.28
CA MET A 127 0.85 -0.94 -9.08
C MET A 127 1.61 0.40 -9.18
N ASP A 128 2.63 0.64 -8.36
CA ASP A 128 3.44 1.87 -8.37
C ASP A 128 4.62 1.82 -9.37
N LEU A 129 4.68 0.76 -10.21
CA LEU A 129 5.77 0.52 -11.16
C LEU A 129 5.89 1.62 -12.23
N THR A 130 4.78 2.23 -12.66
CA THR A 130 4.80 3.28 -13.69
C THR A 130 5.45 4.57 -13.17
N ALA A 131 5.20 4.93 -11.91
CA ALA A 131 5.85 6.07 -11.26
C ALA A 131 7.34 5.77 -10.98
N ALA A 132 7.65 4.53 -10.57
CA ALA A 132 9.04 4.09 -10.41
C ALA A 132 9.81 4.12 -11.74
N GLN A 133 9.17 3.74 -12.85
CA GLN A 133 9.75 3.76 -14.19
C GLN A 133 10.06 5.20 -14.63
N ALA A 134 9.12 6.14 -14.49
CA ALA A 134 9.37 7.55 -14.80
C ALA A 134 10.53 8.14 -13.99
N THR A 135 10.63 7.77 -12.71
CA THR A 135 11.76 8.16 -11.84
C THR A 135 13.08 7.59 -12.36
N LEU A 136 13.09 6.31 -12.76
CA LEU A 136 14.28 5.64 -13.27
C LEU A 136 14.75 6.24 -14.60
N GLU A 137 13.82 6.55 -15.50
CA GLU A 137 14.10 7.20 -16.79
C GLU A 137 14.69 8.61 -16.63
N SER A 138 14.34 9.31 -15.55
CA SER A 138 14.89 10.62 -15.24
C SER A 138 16.34 10.61 -14.69
N ASN A 139 16.83 9.45 -14.23
CA ASN A 139 18.20 9.29 -13.72
C ASN A 139 18.93 8.14 -14.43
N THR A 140 19.65 8.48 -15.49
CA THR A 140 20.44 7.54 -16.31
C THR A 140 21.42 6.70 -15.49
N ALA A 141 22.00 7.23 -14.41
CA ALA A 141 22.95 6.48 -13.58
C ALA A 141 22.26 5.36 -12.79
N ASP A 142 21.09 5.64 -12.22
CA ASP A 142 20.30 4.65 -11.49
C ASP A 142 19.69 3.61 -12.44
N ALA A 143 19.20 4.04 -13.61
CA ALA A 143 18.73 3.14 -14.67
C ALA A 143 19.81 2.14 -15.08
N LEU A 144 21.03 2.62 -15.31
CA LEU A 144 22.16 1.78 -15.72
C LEU A 144 22.59 0.82 -14.61
N ARG A 145 22.46 1.22 -13.34
CA ARG A 145 22.72 0.37 -12.18
C ARG A 145 21.69 -0.76 -12.07
N VAL A 146 20.41 -0.44 -12.18
CA VAL A 146 19.32 -1.44 -12.17
C VAL A 146 19.46 -2.39 -13.35
N TYR A 147 19.70 -1.87 -14.56
CA TYR A 147 19.91 -2.68 -15.75
C TYR A 147 21.06 -3.69 -15.59
N LYS A 148 22.23 -3.23 -15.11
CA LYS A 148 23.39 -4.10 -14.87
C LYS A 148 23.10 -5.18 -13.82
N ALA A 149 22.41 -4.83 -12.74
CA ALA A 149 22.05 -5.78 -11.69
C ALA A 149 21.05 -6.85 -12.18
N LEU A 150 20.17 -6.51 -13.14
CA LEU A 150 19.17 -7.43 -13.70
C LEU A 150 19.69 -8.27 -14.88
N GLN A 151 20.74 -7.83 -15.58
CA GLN A 151 21.31 -8.53 -16.74
C GLN A 151 21.61 -10.03 -16.49
N PRO A 152 22.14 -10.45 -15.31
CA PRO A 152 22.39 -11.86 -15.02
C PRO A 152 21.14 -12.75 -14.94
N LEU A 153 19.94 -12.16 -14.78
CA LEU A 153 18.68 -12.91 -14.72
C LEU A 153 18.26 -13.45 -16.09
N GLY A 154 18.49 -12.68 -17.15
CA GLY A 154 17.98 -13.00 -18.49
C GLY A 154 18.63 -14.22 -19.17
N ALA A 155 19.77 -14.69 -18.66
CA ALA A 155 20.51 -15.82 -19.23
C ALA A 155 20.29 -17.16 -18.49
N ARG A 156 19.50 -17.17 -17.41
CA ARG A 156 19.33 -18.34 -16.53
C ARG A 156 18.00 -19.01 -16.79
N LEU A 157 18.01 -20.33 -16.96
CA LEU A 157 16.82 -21.15 -17.20
C LEU A 157 16.39 -21.94 -15.96
N GLU A 158 17.33 -22.17 -15.02
CA GLU A 158 17.06 -22.94 -13.82
C GLU A 158 16.49 -22.06 -12.70
N PRO A 159 15.34 -22.42 -12.08
CA PRO A 159 14.70 -21.62 -11.04
C PRO A 159 15.63 -21.27 -9.87
N THR A 160 16.47 -22.23 -9.46
CA THR A 160 17.43 -22.04 -8.37
C THR A 160 18.48 -20.98 -8.71
N GLU A 161 18.95 -20.96 -9.96
CA GLU A 161 19.92 -19.99 -10.43
C GLU A 161 19.29 -18.60 -10.58
N VAL A 162 18.05 -18.53 -11.05
CA VAL A 162 17.29 -17.27 -11.13
C VAL A 162 17.13 -16.68 -9.73
N LEU A 163 16.66 -17.46 -8.75
CA LEU A 163 16.51 -17.01 -7.36
C LEU A 163 17.84 -16.53 -6.76
N ALA A 164 18.95 -17.23 -7.06
CA ALA A 164 20.27 -16.81 -6.61
C ALA A 164 20.71 -15.48 -7.25
N ALA A 165 20.41 -15.24 -8.54
CA ALA A 165 20.67 -13.95 -9.19
C ALA A 165 19.82 -12.83 -8.59
N VAL A 166 18.53 -13.09 -8.29
CA VAL A 166 17.66 -12.09 -7.66
C VAL A 166 18.26 -11.66 -6.33
N VAL A 167 18.69 -12.60 -5.48
CA VAL A 167 19.33 -12.29 -4.20
C VAL A 167 20.59 -11.44 -4.38
N ALA A 168 21.44 -11.77 -5.35
CA ALA A 168 22.64 -10.99 -5.64
C ALA A 168 22.30 -9.56 -6.08
N ALA A 169 21.37 -9.40 -7.02
CA ALA A 169 20.89 -8.11 -7.49
C ALA A 169 20.29 -7.27 -6.36
N THR A 170 19.49 -7.88 -5.47
CA THR A 170 18.94 -7.18 -4.30
C THR A 170 20.04 -6.65 -3.40
N PHE A 171 21.07 -7.43 -3.10
CA PHE A 171 22.17 -6.98 -2.25
C PHE A 171 23.05 -5.90 -2.90
N GLU A 172 23.18 -5.91 -4.22
CA GLU A 172 23.89 -4.89 -4.99
C GLU A 172 23.13 -3.55 -5.01
N LEU A 173 21.82 -3.61 -5.28
CA LEU A 173 20.96 -2.42 -5.36
C LEU A 173 20.65 -1.85 -3.98
N MET A 174 20.42 -2.70 -2.99
CA MET A 174 20.06 -2.31 -1.63
C MET A 174 21.26 -2.51 -0.71
N THR A 175 22.23 -1.58 -0.74
CA THR A 175 23.49 -1.67 0.01
C THR A 175 23.31 -1.83 1.52
N ARG A 176 22.20 -1.32 2.08
CA ARG A 176 21.85 -1.43 3.51
C ARG A 176 21.13 -2.72 3.88
N ALA A 177 20.68 -3.53 2.92
CA ALA A 177 19.98 -4.77 3.20
C ALA A 177 20.96 -5.79 3.81
N THR A 178 20.61 -6.39 4.95
CA THR A 178 21.43 -7.42 5.61
C THR A 178 20.95 -8.83 5.28
N HIS A 179 19.66 -9.00 4.99
CA HIS A 179 19.02 -10.29 4.70
C HIS A 179 18.08 -10.17 3.52
N VAL A 180 17.92 -11.26 2.77
CA VAL A 180 16.94 -11.43 1.70
C VAL A 180 16.27 -12.78 1.86
N ALA A 181 14.94 -12.79 1.78
CA ALA A 181 14.14 -14.01 1.73
C ALA A 181 13.19 -13.93 0.53
N ILE A 182 13.15 -14.99 -0.28
CA ILE A 182 12.20 -15.12 -1.39
C ILE A 182 11.26 -16.26 -1.04
N LEU A 183 9.97 -15.95 -1.08
CA LEU A 183 8.90 -16.89 -0.85
C LEU A 183 8.08 -17.05 -2.13
N LEU A 184 7.74 -18.29 -2.48
CA LEU A 184 6.90 -18.60 -3.63
C LEU A 184 5.49 -18.94 -3.14
N ARG A 185 4.49 -18.33 -3.76
CA ARG A 185 3.08 -18.61 -3.49
C ARG A 185 2.68 -19.92 -4.17
N SER A 186 1.85 -20.72 -3.51
CA SER A 186 1.27 -21.93 -4.10
C SER A 186 0.14 -21.57 -5.06
N ASP A 187 0.05 -22.25 -6.21
CA ASP A 187 -1.00 -22.00 -7.20
C ASP A 187 -2.41 -22.34 -6.68
N GLY A 188 -2.52 -23.35 -5.80
CA GLY A 188 -3.81 -23.84 -5.28
C GLY A 188 -4.29 -23.18 -4.00
N ASP A 189 -3.45 -22.37 -3.35
CA ASP A 189 -3.76 -21.73 -2.07
C ASP A 189 -3.07 -20.37 -1.99
N LYS A 190 -3.88 -19.31 -2.11
CA LYS A 190 -3.41 -17.91 -2.16
C LYS A 190 -2.74 -17.47 -0.85
N ASP A 191 -3.05 -18.13 0.28
CA ASP A 191 -2.46 -17.80 1.58
C ASP A 191 -1.22 -18.63 1.89
N ARG A 192 -0.86 -19.59 1.02
CA ARG A 192 0.25 -20.51 1.24
C ARG A 192 1.49 -20.08 0.47
N PHE A 193 2.53 -19.77 1.24
CA PHE A 193 3.84 -19.41 0.72
C PHE A 193 4.90 -20.39 1.25
N ALA A 194 5.77 -20.85 0.36
CA ALA A 194 6.93 -21.65 0.68
C ALA A 194 8.19 -20.78 0.63
N LEU A 195 9.05 -20.88 1.65
CA LEU A 195 10.36 -20.22 1.61
C LEU A 195 11.24 -20.92 0.57
N ALA A 196 11.55 -20.22 -0.52
CA ALA A 196 12.37 -20.73 -1.60
C ALA A 196 13.86 -20.55 -1.29
N ILE A 197 14.23 -19.37 -0.79
CA ILE A 197 15.61 -19.04 -0.42
C ILE A 197 15.62 -17.98 0.68
N SER A 198 16.55 -18.11 1.62
CA SER A 198 16.89 -17.08 2.61
C SER A 198 18.40 -16.93 2.62
N ARG A 199 18.88 -15.68 2.62
CA ARG A 199 20.32 -15.39 2.58
C ARG A 199 20.66 -14.18 3.43
N GLU A 200 21.73 -14.31 4.20
CA GLU A 200 22.40 -13.22 4.88
C GLU A 200 23.51 -12.67 3.97
N ARG A 201 23.74 -11.36 3.99
CA ARG A 201 24.80 -10.72 3.22
C ARG A 201 26.16 -11.28 3.65
N GLY A 202 26.98 -11.68 2.68
CA GLY A 202 28.32 -12.23 2.93
C GLY A 202 28.33 -13.71 3.33
N ALA A 203 27.18 -14.39 3.36
CA ALA A 203 27.13 -15.84 3.54
C ALA A 203 27.65 -16.58 2.30
N THR A 204 28.52 -17.57 2.50
CA THR A 204 29.04 -18.42 1.43
C THR A 204 27.95 -19.36 0.90
N PRO A 205 27.78 -19.49 -0.44
CA PRO A 205 26.85 -20.46 -1.01
C PRO A 205 27.16 -21.88 -0.52
N GLY A 206 26.15 -22.59 0.01
CA GLY A 206 26.29 -23.98 0.48
C GLY A 206 26.85 -24.14 1.90
N ALA A 207 27.26 -23.07 2.58
CA ALA A 207 27.61 -23.14 4.00
C ALA A 207 26.33 -23.32 4.85
N PRO A 208 26.40 -24.09 5.96
CA PRO A 208 25.27 -24.21 6.88
C PRO A 208 24.89 -22.82 7.41
N PRO A 209 23.59 -22.53 7.55
CA PRO A 209 23.14 -21.22 8.00
C PRO A 209 23.66 -20.94 9.41
N LYS A 210 24.29 -19.78 9.60
CA LYS A 210 24.81 -19.34 10.91
C LYS A 210 23.70 -18.96 11.89
N SER A 211 22.50 -18.71 11.39
CA SER A 211 21.31 -18.24 12.11
C SER A 211 20.05 -18.85 11.50
N ASP A 212 18.94 -18.80 12.24
CA ASP A 212 17.64 -19.25 11.71
C ASP A 212 17.29 -18.49 10.41
N PRO A 213 16.71 -19.16 9.40
CA PRO A 213 16.36 -18.52 8.14
C PRO A 213 15.36 -17.39 8.39
N VAL A 214 15.64 -16.22 7.82
CA VAL A 214 14.72 -15.08 7.91
C VAL A 214 13.45 -15.45 7.16
N ARG A 215 12.34 -15.59 7.90
CA ARG A 215 11.02 -15.84 7.33
C ARG A 215 10.24 -14.54 7.27
N ALA A 216 9.45 -14.38 6.21
CA ALA A 216 8.44 -13.34 6.17
C ALA A 216 7.28 -13.72 7.11
N SER A 217 6.77 -12.74 7.86
CA SER A 217 5.55 -12.93 8.66
C SER A 217 4.37 -13.28 7.74
N ARG A 218 3.52 -14.22 8.17
CA ARG A 218 2.27 -14.58 7.46
C ARG A 218 1.39 -13.34 7.18
N ALA A 219 1.45 -12.34 8.05
CA ALA A 219 0.70 -11.09 7.89
C ALA A 219 1.21 -10.20 6.74
N VAL A 220 2.52 -10.25 6.44
CA VAL A 220 3.09 -9.56 5.27
C VAL A 220 2.68 -10.28 3.99
N LEU A 221 2.73 -11.62 4.00
CA LEU A 221 2.43 -12.46 2.85
C LEU A 221 0.96 -12.40 2.42
N ARG A 222 0.02 -12.25 3.37
CA ARG A 222 -1.41 -12.06 3.09
C ARG A 222 -1.75 -10.76 2.33
N ARG A 223 -0.81 -9.83 2.19
CA ARG A 223 -1.01 -8.53 1.52
C ARG A 223 -0.39 -8.46 0.10
N VAL A 224 0.19 -9.56 -0.42
CA VAL A 224 0.86 -9.67 -1.76
C VAL A 224 0.20 -10.75 -2.62
#